data_AF-A0A2A5IU76-F1
#
_entry.id   AF-A0A2A5IU76-F1
#
_cell.length_a   1.000
_cell.length_b   1.000
_cell.length_c   1.000
_cell.angle_alpha   90.00
_cell.angle_beta   90.00
_cell.angle_gamma   90.00
#
_symmetry.space_group_name_H-M   'P 1'
#
loop_
_entity.id
_entity.type
_entity.pdbx_description
1 polymer ?
#
loop_
_entity_poly.entity_id
_entity_poly.type
_entity_poly.pdbx_seq_one_letter_code
_entity_poly.pdbx_strand_id
1 'polypeptide(L)'
;MSIKGKVSLVLCGLAIVIGIAAFYHNQQASGTERKKVEPDASYKQVEIVTLVNDGRFMRYAVNYPQFHQEKLDQEIKRFADTALERFKTSFSKANDVNEEKRYELNIDYEIIHYAKQTVAIKFNTYELKGGEKGVRQTKMINFDFKKQQFLSIDDLFLSKKAGLQKLSDMTFEELKKDQSLTENQHLLKQGTSPAAKHYQHFAIKDRYIEFYFPAGQIASDKQGPQVLAIKKTLLKGMLKPEYINKDKNKNEKKEPIPTRKIVKLPKQSTFNPNQKAIALTFDDGPNPSTTSKILTALKVNKGHATFFVLGSRGQYYPDMLNEIRKGGNEIGNHSYNHPLLTRLPLKQAVKQVEDTQQIIEKASGFTPTHFRPPYGGTNQQINEAIHMKVTLWDVDPEDWKYRNSQYVANYILTHVSSGKTVLMHDIYDTSANAAVTIIKELTKQGYQLLTVSELEQWKEERTKKEELNK
;
A
#
# COMPACT_ATOMS: atom_id res chain seq x y z
N MET A 1 -27.36 -16.95 -83.40
CA MET A 1 -26.61 -16.23 -82.34
C MET A 1 -26.59 -17.08 -81.08
N SER A 2 -25.50 -17.82 -80.83
CA SER A 2 -25.32 -18.63 -79.63
C SER A 2 -24.19 -18.01 -78.81
N ILE A 3 -24.53 -17.37 -77.70
CA ILE A 3 -23.58 -16.86 -76.69
C ILE A 3 -23.75 -17.74 -75.45
N LYS A 4 -23.14 -18.93 -75.47
CA LYS A 4 -22.92 -19.76 -74.28
C LYS A 4 -21.49 -20.28 -74.35
N GLY A 5 -20.55 -19.52 -73.78
CA GLY A 5 -19.14 -19.95 -73.80
C GLY A 5 -18.12 -19.08 -73.05
N LYS A 6 -18.52 -18.11 -72.22
CA LYS A 6 -17.55 -17.23 -71.52
C LYS A 6 -17.72 -17.07 -70.00
N VAL A 7 -18.70 -17.72 -69.36
CA VAL A 7 -18.94 -17.54 -67.90
C VAL A 7 -18.20 -18.56 -67.03
N SER A 8 -17.72 -19.69 -67.59
CA SER A 8 -17.08 -20.75 -66.78
C SER A 8 -15.56 -20.56 -66.56
N LEU A 9 -14.85 -19.86 -67.46
CA LEU A 9 -13.40 -19.60 -67.30
C LEU A 9 -13.07 -18.51 -66.26
N VAL A 10 -13.95 -17.52 -66.07
CA VAL A 10 -13.69 -16.38 -65.16
C VAL A 10 -13.86 -16.81 -63.69
N LEU A 11 -14.81 -17.70 -63.40
CA LEU A 11 -15.03 -18.25 -62.04
C LEU A 11 -13.95 -19.25 -61.62
N CYS A 12 -13.43 -20.07 -62.55
CA CYS A 12 -12.28 -20.95 -62.26
C CYS A 12 -10.99 -20.13 -62.08
N GLY A 13 -10.78 -19.08 -62.89
CA GLY A 13 -9.62 -18.18 -62.74
C GLY A 13 -9.60 -17.45 -61.40
N LEU A 14 -10.75 -16.95 -60.91
CA LEU A 14 -10.84 -16.27 -59.61
C LEU A 14 -10.59 -17.24 -58.43
N ALA A 15 -11.14 -18.45 -58.49
CA ALA A 15 -10.94 -19.47 -57.46
C ALA A 15 -9.48 -19.97 -57.41
N ILE A 16 -8.81 -20.08 -58.56
CA ILE A 16 -7.40 -20.45 -58.66
C ILE A 16 -6.49 -19.31 -58.17
N VAL A 17 -6.80 -18.04 -58.47
CA VAL A 17 -6.01 -16.89 -57.96
C VAL A 17 -6.18 -16.69 -56.45
N ILE A 18 -7.40 -16.87 -55.91
CA ILE A 18 -7.65 -16.86 -54.45
C ILE A 18 -6.96 -18.06 -53.79
N GLY A 19 -6.98 -19.24 -54.42
CA GLY A 19 -6.30 -20.43 -53.95
C GLY A 19 -4.77 -20.31 -53.95
N ILE A 20 -4.19 -19.68 -54.98
CA ILE A 20 -2.74 -19.42 -55.07
C ILE A 20 -2.31 -18.33 -54.10
N ALA A 21 -3.09 -17.26 -53.93
CA ALA A 21 -2.81 -16.22 -52.93
C ALA A 21 -2.92 -16.79 -51.51
N ALA A 22 -3.95 -17.57 -51.19
CA ALA A 22 -4.09 -18.26 -49.92
C ALA A 22 -2.98 -19.30 -49.69
N PHE A 23 -2.56 -20.03 -50.72
CA PHE A 23 -1.44 -20.99 -50.65
C PHE A 23 -0.08 -20.31 -50.47
N TYR A 24 0.19 -19.19 -51.16
CA TYR A 24 1.39 -18.37 -50.97
C TYR A 24 1.41 -17.72 -49.58
N HIS A 25 0.26 -17.23 -49.09
CA HIS A 25 0.14 -16.67 -47.75
C HIS A 25 0.32 -17.75 -46.66
N ASN A 26 -0.16 -18.97 -46.91
CA ASN A 26 0.02 -20.13 -46.03
C ASN A 26 1.49 -20.63 -46.02
N GLN A 27 2.23 -20.52 -47.13
CA GLN A 27 3.68 -20.74 -47.14
C GLN A 27 4.47 -19.64 -46.41
N GLN A 28 4.03 -18.37 -46.51
CA GLN A 28 4.63 -17.23 -45.79
C GLN A 28 4.41 -17.32 -44.27
N ALA A 29 3.37 -18.03 -43.82
CA ALA A 29 3.03 -18.29 -42.42
C ALA A 29 3.69 -19.57 -41.83
N SER A 30 4.61 -20.24 -42.54
CA SER A 30 5.10 -21.61 -42.28
C SER A 30 5.94 -21.84 -41.01
N GLY A 31 5.45 -21.41 -39.85
CA GLY A 31 5.84 -21.96 -38.55
C GLY A 31 4.90 -23.10 -38.15
N THR A 32 5.44 -24.23 -37.70
CA THR A 32 4.63 -25.27 -37.04
C THR A 32 4.21 -24.76 -35.66
N GLU A 33 2.91 -24.66 -35.41
CA GLU A 33 2.39 -24.37 -34.07
C GLU A 33 2.76 -25.53 -33.13
N ARG A 34 3.42 -25.21 -32.03
CA ARG A 34 3.81 -26.17 -30.99
C ARG A 34 3.11 -25.80 -29.69
N LYS A 35 2.55 -26.81 -29.02
CA LYS A 35 1.97 -26.68 -27.68
C LYS A 35 2.80 -27.49 -26.70
N LYS A 36 3.16 -26.87 -25.58
CA LYS A 36 3.82 -27.52 -24.45
C LYS A 36 3.02 -27.22 -23.17
N VAL A 37 2.96 -28.20 -22.28
CA VAL A 37 2.43 -28.05 -20.93
C VAL A 37 3.49 -28.56 -19.96
N GLU A 38 3.84 -27.76 -18.96
CA GLU A 38 4.83 -28.14 -17.94
C GLU A 38 4.56 -27.46 -16.60
N PRO A 39 5.01 -28.01 -15.46
CA PRO A 39 4.83 -27.36 -14.17
C PRO A 39 5.51 -25.98 -14.09
N ASP A 40 4.83 -25.00 -13.51
CA ASP A 40 5.35 -23.66 -13.30
C ASP A 40 6.63 -23.69 -12.44
N ALA A 41 7.60 -22.87 -12.82
CA ALA A 41 8.89 -22.82 -12.15
C ALA A 41 8.73 -22.38 -10.69
N SER A 42 7.79 -21.47 -10.46
CA SER A 42 7.47 -20.98 -9.13
C SER A 42 6.48 -21.89 -8.42
N TYR A 43 5.29 -22.08 -8.94
CA TYR A 43 4.22 -22.81 -8.25
C TYR A 43 4.05 -24.18 -8.89
N LYS A 44 4.72 -25.20 -8.37
CA LYS A 44 4.78 -26.54 -9.00
C LYS A 44 3.42 -27.22 -9.17
N GLN A 45 2.41 -26.80 -8.41
CA GLN A 45 1.03 -27.23 -8.52
C GLN A 45 0.22 -26.50 -9.62
N VAL A 46 0.80 -25.51 -10.27
CA VAL A 46 0.24 -24.77 -11.40
C VAL A 46 1.01 -25.22 -12.63
N GLU A 47 0.31 -25.45 -13.75
CA GLU A 47 0.93 -25.75 -15.03
C GLU A 47 1.05 -24.46 -15.87
N ILE A 48 2.08 -24.39 -16.70
CA ILE A 48 2.22 -23.40 -17.76
C ILE A 48 1.82 -24.06 -19.06
N VAL A 49 0.89 -23.43 -19.78
CA VAL A 49 0.62 -23.78 -21.18
C VAL A 49 1.33 -22.77 -22.07
N THR A 50 2.16 -23.26 -22.97
CA THR A 50 2.93 -22.47 -23.92
C THR A 50 2.55 -22.85 -25.34
N LEU A 51 2.08 -21.87 -26.12
CA LEU A 51 1.82 -21.97 -27.56
C LEU A 51 2.85 -21.14 -28.31
N VAL A 52 3.61 -21.75 -29.21
CA VAL A 52 4.65 -21.07 -29.98
C VAL A 52 4.48 -21.33 -31.46
N ASN A 53 4.69 -20.28 -32.26
CA ASN A 53 4.87 -20.35 -33.69
C ASN A 53 6.06 -19.46 -34.09
N ASP A 54 7.04 -20.06 -34.75
CA ASP A 54 8.28 -19.40 -35.18
C ASP A 54 8.28 -19.04 -36.68
N GLY A 55 7.09 -18.79 -37.25
CA GLY A 55 6.95 -18.42 -38.65
C GLY A 55 7.73 -17.17 -39.01
N ARG A 56 8.27 -17.13 -40.24
CA ARG A 56 9.16 -16.05 -40.71
C ARG A 56 8.52 -14.67 -40.55
N PHE A 57 7.25 -14.55 -40.94
CA PHE A 57 6.54 -13.27 -40.94
C PHE A 57 5.37 -13.17 -39.94
N MET A 58 4.90 -14.30 -39.41
CA MET A 58 3.96 -14.36 -38.30
C MET A 58 4.57 -15.23 -37.22
N ARG A 59 4.89 -14.63 -36.07
CA ARG A 59 5.41 -15.36 -34.91
C ARG A 59 4.59 -15.04 -33.68
N TYR A 60 4.46 -15.99 -32.78
CA TYR A 60 3.89 -15.72 -31.47
C TYR A 60 4.40 -16.67 -30.40
N ALA A 61 4.43 -16.18 -29.16
CA ALA A 61 4.63 -16.97 -27.95
C ALA A 61 3.54 -16.58 -26.95
N VAL A 62 2.67 -17.53 -26.61
CA VAL A 62 1.55 -17.32 -25.69
C VAL A 62 1.69 -18.27 -24.52
N ASN A 63 2.05 -17.71 -23.36
CA ASN A 63 2.15 -18.42 -22.10
C ASN A 63 0.95 -18.04 -21.21
N TYR A 64 0.32 -19.03 -20.59
CA TYR A 64 -0.70 -18.79 -19.58
C TYR A 64 -0.74 -19.92 -18.53
N PRO A 65 -1.12 -19.61 -17.27
CA PRO A 65 -1.16 -20.60 -16.19
C PRO A 65 -2.46 -21.41 -16.20
N GLN A 66 -2.39 -22.63 -15.67
CA GLN A 66 -3.53 -23.51 -15.41
C GLN A 66 -3.46 -23.98 -13.95
N PHE A 67 -4.50 -23.65 -13.17
CA PHE A 67 -4.57 -23.85 -11.72
C PHE A 67 -5.36 -25.10 -11.31
N HIS A 68 -5.87 -25.87 -12.27
CA HIS A 68 -6.83 -26.94 -12.04
C HIS A 68 -8.09 -26.44 -11.31
N GLN A 69 -8.56 -25.27 -11.73
CA GLN A 69 -9.77 -24.62 -11.27
C GLN A 69 -10.61 -24.27 -12.48
N GLU A 70 -11.60 -25.10 -12.78
CA GLU A 70 -12.33 -25.08 -14.07
C GLU A 70 -12.74 -23.67 -14.51
N LYS A 71 -13.42 -22.91 -13.63
CA LYS A 71 -13.91 -21.58 -13.95
C LYS A 71 -12.79 -20.56 -14.21
N LEU A 72 -11.70 -20.64 -13.43
CA LEU A 72 -10.54 -19.77 -13.59
C LEU A 72 -9.77 -20.12 -14.88
N ASP A 73 -9.53 -21.40 -15.10
CA ASP A 73 -8.76 -21.90 -16.24
C ASP A 73 -9.50 -21.64 -17.56
N GLN A 74 -10.83 -21.77 -17.59
CA GLN A 74 -11.65 -21.39 -18.74
C GLN A 74 -11.49 -19.90 -19.08
N GLU A 75 -11.49 -19.01 -18.09
CA GLU A 75 -11.32 -17.57 -18.33
C GLU A 75 -9.93 -17.22 -18.85
N ILE A 76 -8.89 -17.82 -18.24
CA ILE A 76 -7.50 -17.62 -18.64
C ILE A 76 -7.30 -18.09 -20.08
N LYS A 77 -7.76 -19.31 -20.39
CA LYS A 77 -7.69 -19.88 -21.74
C LYS A 77 -8.46 -19.01 -22.73
N ARG A 78 -9.69 -18.58 -22.38
CA ARG A 78 -10.49 -17.71 -23.22
C ARG A 78 -9.79 -16.39 -23.54
N PHE A 79 -9.12 -15.78 -22.56
CA PHE A 79 -8.33 -14.57 -22.77
C PHE A 79 -7.19 -14.81 -23.77
N ALA A 80 -6.40 -15.88 -23.58
CA ALA A 80 -5.29 -16.23 -24.45
C ALA A 80 -5.75 -16.55 -25.88
N ASP A 81 -6.76 -17.42 -26.02
CA ASP A 81 -7.32 -17.83 -27.31
C ASP A 81 -7.89 -16.63 -28.06
N THR A 82 -8.68 -15.77 -27.39
CA THR A 82 -9.29 -14.61 -28.05
C THR A 82 -8.22 -13.64 -28.58
N ALA A 83 -7.16 -13.40 -27.81
CA ALA A 83 -6.06 -12.55 -28.24
C ALA A 83 -5.31 -13.17 -29.43
N LEU A 84 -5.02 -14.47 -29.37
CA LEU A 84 -4.33 -15.20 -30.43
C LEU A 84 -5.16 -15.25 -31.72
N GLU A 85 -6.44 -15.55 -31.65
CA GLU A 85 -7.33 -15.62 -32.82
C GLU A 85 -7.54 -14.25 -33.46
N ARG A 86 -7.68 -13.19 -32.65
CA ARG A 86 -7.71 -11.81 -33.15
C ARG A 86 -6.42 -11.45 -33.89
N PHE A 87 -5.27 -11.86 -33.35
CA PHE A 87 -3.97 -11.63 -33.98
C PHE A 87 -3.82 -12.41 -35.30
N LYS A 88 -4.13 -13.71 -35.31
CA LYS A 88 -4.15 -14.55 -36.52
C LYS A 88 -5.08 -13.98 -37.60
N THR A 89 -6.27 -13.52 -37.21
CA THR A 89 -7.23 -12.86 -38.11
C THR A 89 -6.71 -11.53 -38.66
N SER A 90 -5.88 -10.81 -37.89
CA SER A 90 -5.26 -9.57 -38.36
C SER A 90 -4.17 -9.85 -39.39
N PHE A 91 -3.41 -10.93 -39.19
CA PHE A 91 -2.40 -11.39 -40.13
C PHE A 91 -3.03 -11.88 -41.45
N SER A 92 -4.11 -12.68 -41.39
CA SER A 92 -4.74 -13.23 -42.60
C SER A 92 -5.36 -12.19 -43.55
N LYS A 93 -5.54 -10.95 -43.06
CA LYS A 93 -6.02 -9.80 -43.84
C LYS A 93 -4.88 -8.90 -44.34
N ALA A 94 -3.62 -9.25 -44.06
CA ALA A 94 -2.47 -8.44 -44.44
C ALA A 94 -2.17 -8.61 -45.94
N ASN A 95 -1.95 -7.49 -46.63
CA ASN A 95 -1.71 -7.50 -48.09
C ASN A 95 -0.22 -7.37 -48.47
N ASP A 96 0.63 -6.91 -47.56
CA ASP A 96 2.06 -6.61 -47.82
C ASP A 96 2.91 -7.01 -46.60
N VAL A 97 3.23 -8.31 -46.53
CA VAL A 97 3.97 -8.94 -45.43
C VAL A 97 5.41 -9.16 -45.87
N ASN A 98 6.36 -8.63 -45.10
CA ASN A 98 7.80 -8.78 -45.33
C ASN A 98 8.56 -8.68 -43.99
N GLU A 99 9.90 -8.67 -44.01
CA GLU A 99 10.72 -8.65 -42.79
C GLU A 99 10.54 -7.39 -41.94
N GLU A 100 10.25 -6.25 -42.57
CA GLU A 100 9.96 -4.98 -41.90
C GLU A 100 8.49 -4.87 -41.46
N LYS A 101 7.59 -5.55 -42.19
CA LYS A 101 6.14 -5.59 -41.94
C LYS A 101 5.68 -6.93 -41.34
N ARG A 102 6.44 -7.44 -40.37
CA ARG A 102 6.12 -8.69 -39.67
C ARG A 102 5.03 -8.52 -38.61
N TYR A 103 4.49 -9.64 -38.20
CA TYR A 103 3.49 -9.75 -37.14
C TYR A 103 4.07 -10.56 -35.98
N GLU A 104 3.96 -10.01 -34.78
CA GLU A 104 4.49 -10.64 -33.56
C GLU A 104 3.52 -10.46 -32.39
N LEU A 105 3.17 -11.55 -31.72
CA LEU A 105 2.38 -11.54 -30.49
C LEU A 105 3.14 -12.28 -29.38
N ASN A 106 3.42 -11.59 -28.28
CA ASN A 106 3.95 -12.21 -27.07
C ASN A 106 2.95 -11.97 -25.94
N ILE A 107 2.42 -13.05 -25.37
CA ILE A 107 1.65 -13.01 -24.12
C ILE A 107 2.42 -13.79 -23.09
N ASP A 108 2.76 -13.12 -22.00
CA ASP A 108 3.37 -13.75 -20.84
C ASP A 108 2.59 -13.39 -19.58
N TYR A 109 2.84 -14.09 -18.48
CA TYR A 109 2.14 -13.82 -17.23
C TYR A 109 3.05 -13.85 -16.01
N GLU A 110 2.55 -13.25 -14.94
CA GLU A 110 3.14 -13.27 -13.61
C GLU A 110 2.06 -13.58 -12.59
N ILE A 111 2.27 -14.59 -11.74
CA ILE A 111 1.43 -14.85 -10.57
C ILE A 111 1.88 -13.92 -9.45
N ILE A 112 1.26 -12.73 -9.41
CA ILE A 112 1.57 -11.67 -8.45
C ILE A 112 1.28 -12.14 -7.02
N HIS A 113 0.21 -12.90 -6.82
CA HIS A 113 -0.17 -13.41 -5.51
C HIS A 113 -0.95 -14.72 -5.65
N TYR A 114 -0.63 -15.71 -4.83
CA TYR A 114 -1.38 -16.97 -4.76
C TYR A 114 -1.51 -17.40 -3.30
N ALA A 115 -2.73 -17.33 -2.77
CA ALA A 115 -3.07 -17.70 -1.41
C ALA A 115 -4.27 -18.65 -1.37
N LYS A 116 -4.57 -19.18 -0.18
CA LYS A 116 -5.71 -20.08 0.06
C LYS A 116 -7.07 -19.50 -0.36
N GLN A 117 -7.23 -18.18 -0.22
CA GLN A 117 -8.47 -17.48 -0.55
C GLN A 117 -8.48 -16.94 -1.98
N THR A 118 -7.38 -16.34 -2.45
CA THR A 118 -7.36 -15.61 -3.71
C THR A 118 -6.09 -15.81 -4.52
N VAL A 119 -6.19 -15.60 -5.82
CA VAL A 119 -5.06 -15.47 -6.75
C VAL A 119 -5.16 -14.17 -7.53
N ALA A 120 -4.01 -13.58 -7.86
CA ALA A 120 -3.87 -12.42 -8.71
C ALA A 120 -2.83 -12.70 -9.80
N ILE A 121 -3.26 -12.67 -11.05
CA ILE A 121 -2.45 -13.01 -12.23
C ILE A 121 -2.37 -11.78 -13.13
N LYS A 122 -1.17 -11.37 -13.48
CA LYS A 122 -0.91 -10.25 -14.37
C LYS A 122 -0.42 -10.78 -15.70
N PHE A 123 -1.17 -10.53 -16.77
CA PHE A 123 -0.77 -10.80 -18.15
C PHE A 123 -0.11 -9.57 -18.76
N ASN A 124 1.01 -9.77 -19.45
CA ASN A 124 1.69 -8.77 -20.25
C ASN A 124 1.62 -9.19 -21.71
N THR A 125 0.97 -8.37 -22.54
CA THR A 125 0.82 -8.61 -23.97
C THR A 125 1.65 -7.58 -24.73
N TYR A 126 2.46 -8.05 -25.67
CA TYR A 126 3.11 -7.23 -26.70
C TYR A 126 2.57 -7.69 -28.06
N GLU A 127 2.09 -6.74 -28.86
CA GLU A 127 1.53 -7.01 -30.17
C GLU A 127 2.15 -6.03 -31.19
N LEU A 128 2.72 -6.57 -32.26
CA LEU A 128 3.26 -5.86 -33.41
C LEU A 128 2.50 -6.31 -34.66
N LYS A 129 2.03 -5.36 -35.45
CA LYS A 129 1.24 -5.61 -36.66
C LYS A 129 1.80 -4.81 -37.82
N GLY A 130 2.37 -5.48 -38.82
CA GLY A 130 2.58 -4.91 -40.16
C GLY A 130 3.38 -3.59 -40.21
N GLY A 131 4.49 -3.48 -39.45
CA GLY A 131 5.35 -2.29 -39.45
C GLY A 131 4.82 -1.12 -38.60
N GLU A 132 3.66 -1.28 -37.95
CA GLU A 132 3.18 -0.33 -36.94
C GLU A 132 4.07 -0.34 -35.68
N LYS A 133 3.93 0.68 -34.83
CA LYS A 133 4.58 0.69 -33.52
C LYS A 133 3.98 -0.41 -32.64
N GLY A 134 4.81 -1.31 -32.13
CA GLY A 134 4.37 -2.36 -31.22
C GLY A 134 3.65 -1.81 -29.98
N VAL A 135 2.53 -2.42 -29.62
CA VAL A 135 1.66 -2.01 -28.51
C VAL A 135 1.87 -2.96 -27.33
N ARG A 136 1.99 -2.40 -26.13
CA ARG A 136 2.05 -3.16 -24.88
C ARG A 136 0.77 -2.96 -24.08
N GLN A 137 0.22 -4.04 -23.56
CA GLN A 137 -0.99 -4.02 -22.73
C GLN A 137 -0.79 -4.90 -21.50
N THR A 138 -1.41 -4.51 -20.39
CA THR A 138 -1.46 -5.33 -19.17
C THR A 138 -2.92 -5.63 -18.86
N LYS A 139 -3.19 -6.88 -18.48
CA LYS A 139 -4.48 -7.30 -17.91
C LYS A 139 -4.20 -7.98 -16.58
N MET A 140 -5.06 -7.75 -15.59
CA MET A 140 -5.01 -8.47 -14.32
C MET A 140 -6.29 -9.26 -14.12
N ILE A 141 -6.15 -10.49 -13.62
CA ILE A 141 -7.24 -11.37 -13.23
C ILE A 141 -7.10 -11.64 -11.73
N ASN A 142 -8.17 -11.36 -10.98
CA ASN A 142 -8.30 -11.67 -9.57
C ASN A 142 -9.42 -12.69 -9.38
N PHE A 143 -9.16 -13.75 -8.63
CA PHE A 143 -10.14 -14.81 -8.42
C PHE A 143 -10.17 -15.25 -6.95
N ASP A 144 -11.37 -15.47 -6.43
CA ASP A 144 -11.63 -16.05 -5.11
C ASP A 144 -11.95 -17.54 -5.26
N PHE A 145 -11.06 -18.39 -4.73
CA PHE A 145 -11.19 -19.85 -4.81
C PHE A 145 -12.37 -20.39 -4.00
N LYS A 146 -12.71 -19.77 -2.87
CA LYS A 146 -13.80 -20.25 -2.01
C LYS A 146 -15.17 -19.87 -2.55
N LYS A 147 -15.28 -18.72 -3.20
CA LYS A 147 -16.51 -18.25 -3.83
C LYS A 147 -16.66 -18.66 -5.29
N GLN A 148 -15.58 -19.15 -5.91
CA GLN A 148 -15.53 -19.42 -7.35
C GLN A 148 -15.94 -18.19 -8.16
N GLN A 149 -15.34 -17.04 -7.84
CA GLN A 149 -15.75 -15.73 -8.37
C GLN A 149 -14.54 -14.90 -8.80
N PHE A 150 -14.65 -14.26 -9.98
CA PHE A 150 -13.74 -13.19 -10.39
C PHE A 150 -14.04 -11.93 -9.60
N LEU A 151 -13.00 -11.30 -9.05
CA LEU A 151 -13.13 -10.14 -8.17
C LEU A 151 -12.90 -8.85 -8.95
N SER A 152 -13.85 -7.93 -8.84
CA SER A 152 -13.58 -6.51 -9.00
C SER A 152 -13.22 -5.89 -7.66
N ILE A 153 -12.61 -4.71 -7.66
CA ILE A 153 -12.18 -4.06 -6.41
C ILE A 153 -13.35 -3.77 -5.45
N ASP A 154 -14.55 -3.50 -5.99
CA ASP A 154 -15.74 -3.22 -5.21
C ASP A 154 -16.32 -4.46 -4.52
N ASP A 155 -15.99 -5.67 -4.99
CA ASP A 155 -16.40 -6.91 -4.34
C ASP A 155 -15.71 -7.13 -2.99
N LEU A 156 -14.61 -6.43 -2.73
CA LEU A 156 -13.87 -6.50 -1.47
C LEU A 156 -14.56 -5.75 -0.34
N PHE A 157 -15.41 -4.75 -0.67
CA PHE A 157 -15.99 -3.86 0.31
C PHE A 157 -17.38 -4.32 0.78
N LEU A 158 -17.69 -4.04 2.05
CA LEU A 158 -19.01 -4.20 2.65
C LEU A 158 -20.02 -3.24 2.00
N SER A 159 -19.59 -2.00 1.71
CA SER A 159 -20.33 -1.02 0.92
C SER A 159 -19.50 -0.58 -0.27
N LYS A 160 -19.97 -0.91 -1.49
CA LYS A 160 -19.25 -0.63 -2.75
C LYS A 160 -18.93 0.87 -2.90
N LYS A 161 -19.94 1.73 -2.71
CA LYS A 161 -19.80 3.19 -2.85
C LYS A 161 -18.85 3.78 -1.80
N ALA A 162 -19.05 3.45 -0.52
CA ALA A 162 -18.23 3.99 0.56
C ALA A 162 -16.78 3.50 0.49
N GLY A 163 -16.58 2.22 0.17
CA GLY A 163 -15.26 1.62 0.01
C GLY A 163 -14.48 2.23 -1.16
N LEU A 164 -15.11 2.37 -2.33
CA LEU A 164 -14.49 3.02 -3.49
C LEU A 164 -14.19 4.49 -3.23
N GLN A 165 -15.06 5.22 -2.53
CA GLN A 165 -14.79 6.62 -2.15
C GLN A 165 -13.57 6.72 -1.24
N LYS A 166 -13.55 5.93 -0.15
CA LYS A 166 -12.41 5.93 0.78
C LYS A 166 -11.11 5.53 0.08
N LEU A 167 -11.16 4.52 -0.77
CA LEU A 167 -10.02 4.08 -1.57
C LEU A 167 -9.52 5.20 -2.49
N SER A 168 -10.44 5.88 -3.19
CA SER A 168 -10.14 7.03 -4.05
C SER A 168 -9.41 8.13 -3.29
N ASP A 169 -9.96 8.55 -2.15
CA ASP A 169 -9.41 9.64 -1.35
C ASP A 169 -8.00 9.29 -0.86
N MET A 170 -7.83 8.08 -0.31
CA MET A 170 -6.53 7.63 0.17
C MET A 170 -5.49 7.51 -0.95
N THR A 171 -5.89 6.96 -2.09
CA THR A 171 -4.98 6.76 -3.23
C THR A 171 -4.54 8.10 -3.80
N PHE A 172 -5.49 9.04 -3.99
CA PHE A 172 -5.19 10.38 -4.46
C PHE A 172 -4.24 11.12 -3.51
N GLU A 173 -4.54 11.14 -2.21
CA GLU A 173 -3.73 11.86 -1.23
C GLU A 173 -2.33 11.26 -1.06
N GLU A 174 -2.19 9.94 -1.15
CA GLU A 174 -0.88 9.29 -1.07
C GLU A 174 -0.03 9.57 -2.31
N LEU A 175 -0.59 9.39 -3.51
CA LEU A 175 0.13 9.60 -4.76
C LEU A 175 0.46 11.08 -5.02
N LYS A 176 -0.37 12.01 -4.53
CA LYS A 176 -0.10 13.46 -4.59
C LYS A 176 1.13 13.87 -3.80
N LYS A 177 1.62 13.05 -2.85
CA LYS A 177 2.87 13.33 -2.12
C LYS A 177 4.11 13.17 -3.01
N ASP A 178 4.02 12.37 -4.06
CA ASP A 178 5.10 12.23 -5.04
C ASP A 178 5.09 13.43 -5.99
N GLN A 179 6.05 14.35 -5.80
CA GLN A 179 6.16 15.58 -6.60
C GLN A 179 6.23 15.27 -8.11
N SER A 180 6.81 14.13 -8.51
CA SER A 180 6.88 13.75 -9.92
C SER A 180 5.50 13.50 -10.52
N LEU A 181 4.52 13.05 -9.73
CA LEU A 181 3.14 12.82 -10.18
C LEU A 181 2.31 14.12 -10.16
N THR A 182 2.73 15.15 -9.41
CA THR A 182 1.97 16.39 -9.25
C THR A 182 1.99 17.31 -10.47
N GLU A 183 2.93 17.13 -11.40
CA GLU A 183 2.91 17.84 -12.70
C GLU A 183 1.64 17.52 -13.51
N ASN A 184 1.05 16.35 -13.29
CA ASN A 184 -0.13 15.85 -14.01
C ASN A 184 -1.35 15.68 -13.09
N GLN A 185 -1.60 16.65 -12.20
CA GLN A 185 -2.69 16.58 -11.20
C GLN A 185 -4.07 16.21 -11.78
N HIS A 186 -4.39 16.63 -13.01
CA HIS A 186 -5.64 16.24 -13.67
C HIS A 186 -5.72 14.73 -13.92
N LEU A 187 -4.66 14.13 -14.49
CA LEU A 187 -4.58 12.68 -14.72
C LEU A 187 -4.63 11.93 -13.40
N LEU A 188 -3.89 12.40 -12.39
CA LEU A 188 -3.92 11.81 -11.07
C LEU A 188 -5.35 11.79 -10.50
N LYS A 189 -6.04 12.94 -10.49
CA LYS A 189 -7.41 13.05 -9.98
C LYS A 189 -8.40 12.18 -10.75
N GLN A 190 -8.31 12.15 -12.08
CA GLN A 190 -9.18 11.35 -12.92
C GLN A 190 -8.94 9.86 -12.70
N GLY A 191 -7.67 9.45 -12.77
CA GLY A 191 -7.20 8.07 -12.70
C GLY A 191 -7.27 7.45 -11.31
N THR A 192 -7.51 8.22 -10.25
CA THR A 192 -7.79 7.71 -8.90
C THR A 192 -9.24 7.91 -8.47
N SER A 193 -10.12 8.46 -9.31
CA SER A 193 -11.50 8.76 -8.93
C SER A 193 -12.31 7.49 -8.57
N PRO A 194 -13.40 7.58 -7.78
CA PRO A 194 -14.03 6.47 -7.05
C PRO A 194 -14.86 5.54 -7.96
N ALA A 195 -14.21 4.91 -8.91
CA ALA A 195 -14.79 3.98 -9.86
C ALA A 195 -13.95 2.71 -9.91
N ALA A 196 -14.60 1.54 -9.85
CA ALA A 196 -13.92 0.25 -9.87
C ALA A 196 -12.98 0.08 -11.09
N LYS A 197 -13.33 0.70 -12.23
CA LYS A 197 -12.51 0.68 -13.44
C LYS A 197 -11.11 1.30 -13.27
N HIS A 198 -10.92 2.19 -12.32
CA HIS A 198 -9.64 2.83 -12.03
C HIS A 198 -8.75 1.99 -11.12
N TYR A 199 -9.30 0.92 -10.55
CA TYR A 199 -8.63 0.02 -9.60
C TYR A 199 -8.73 -1.43 -10.04
N GLN A 200 -8.74 -1.69 -11.36
CA GLN A 200 -8.89 -3.04 -11.92
C GLN A 200 -7.65 -3.92 -11.73
N HIS A 201 -6.48 -3.34 -11.60
CA HIS A 201 -5.23 -4.08 -11.41
C HIS A 201 -4.82 -4.00 -9.95
N PHE A 202 -5.15 -5.05 -9.19
CA PHE A 202 -4.83 -5.11 -7.78
C PHE A 202 -4.47 -6.52 -7.31
N ALA A 203 -3.82 -6.64 -6.16
CA ALA A 203 -3.55 -7.92 -5.50
C ALA A 203 -3.85 -7.83 -4.01
N ILE A 204 -4.58 -8.81 -3.46
CA ILE A 204 -4.97 -8.86 -2.05
C ILE A 204 -3.87 -9.59 -1.27
N LYS A 205 -2.83 -8.86 -0.85
CA LYS A 205 -1.68 -9.41 -0.11
C LYS A 205 -2.02 -9.67 1.36
N ASP A 206 -1.12 -10.26 2.15
CA ASP A 206 -1.44 -10.63 3.55
C ASP A 206 -1.82 -9.41 4.43
N ARG A 207 -1.10 -8.30 4.27
CA ARG A 207 -1.21 -7.08 5.10
C ARG A 207 -1.70 -5.84 4.37
N TYR A 208 -1.66 -5.84 3.03
CA TYR A 208 -2.02 -4.70 2.20
C TYR A 208 -2.77 -5.16 0.96
N ILE A 209 -3.41 -4.21 0.26
CA ILE A 209 -3.87 -4.39 -1.11
C ILE A 209 -2.92 -3.57 -1.97
N GLU A 210 -2.34 -4.21 -2.97
CA GLU A 210 -1.42 -3.58 -3.90
C GLU A 210 -2.16 -3.22 -5.18
N PHE A 211 -1.98 -2.00 -5.67
CA PHE A 211 -2.64 -1.44 -6.85
C PHE A 211 -1.60 -1.09 -7.90
N TYR A 212 -1.93 -1.37 -9.16
CA TYR A 212 -1.07 -1.17 -10.31
C TYR A 212 -1.75 -0.22 -11.29
N PHE A 213 -1.23 0.99 -11.41
CA PHE A 213 -1.71 1.99 -12.36
C PHE A 213 -0.86 1.89 -13.63
N PRO A 214 -1.43 1.53 -14.79
CA PRO A 214 -0.71 1.55 -16.05
C PRO A 214 -0.17 2.95 -16.37
N ALA A 215 0.83 2.99 -17.26
CA ALA A 215 1.33 4.24 -17.83
C ALA A 215 0.16 5.04 -18.43
N GLY A 216 0.16 6.36 -18.25
CA GLY A 216 -0.90 7.23 -18.75
C GLY A 216 -2.14 7.34 -17.86
N GLN A 217 -2.35 6.43 -16.89
CA GLN A 217 -3.56 6.47 -16.06
C GLN A 217 -3.54 7.64 -15.06
N ILE A 218 -2.48 7.74 -14.26
CA ILE A 218 -2.36 8.74 -13.19
C ILE A 218 -1.19 9.72 -13.39
N ALA A 219 -0.39 9.48 -14.42
CA ALA A 219 0.83 10.21 -14.75
C ALA A 219 1.09 10.08 -16.26
N SER A 220 2.03 10.86 -16.80
CA SER A 220 2.36 10.77 -18.22
C SER A 220 2.93 9.38 -18.59
N ASP A 221 2.78 8.96 -19.85
CA ASP A 221 3.30 7.67 -20.33
C ASP A 221 4.82 7.50 -20.11
N LYS A 222 5.57 8.61 -20.13
CA LYS A 222 7.02 8.64 -19.92
C LYS A 222 7.44 8.18 -18.53
N GLN A 223 6.57 8.34 -17.53
CA GLN A 223 6.84 7.96 -16.14
C GLN A 223 6.59 6.47 -15.88
N GLY A 224 6.03 5.75 -16.87
CA GLY A 224 5.75 4.34 -16.75
C GLY A 224 4.65 4.02 -15.73
N PRO A 225 4.40 2.72 -15.50
CA PRO A 225 3.38 2.28 -14.56
C PRO A 225 3.75 2.64 -13.12
N GLN A 226 2.74 2.93 -12.31
CA GLN A 226 2.88 3.24 -10.90
C GLN A 226 2.29 2.13 -10.04
N VAL A 227 2.90 1.89 -8.88
CA VAL A 227 2.41 0.91 -7.91
C VAL A 227 2.18 1.60 -6.57
N LEU A 228 1.05 1.30 -5.94
CA LEU A 228 0.69 1.76 -4.59
C LEU A 228 0.23 0.59 -3.73
N ALA A 229 0.77 0.46 -2.51
CA ALA A 229 0.30 -0.51 -1.54
C ALA A 229 -0.46 0.17 -0.41
N ILE A 230 -1.71 -0.24 -0.17
CA ILE A 230 -2.56 0.28 0.90
C ILE A 230 -2.73 -0.77 1.99
N LYS A 231 -2.28 -0.45 3.21
CA LYS A 231 -2.45 -1.35 4.37
C LYS A 231 -3.93 -1.64 4.60
N LYS A 232 -4.28 -2.93 4.77
CA LYS A 232 -5.66 -3.36 5.04
C LYS A 232 -6.23 -2.76 6.33
N THR A 233 -5.36 -2.45 7.30
CA THR A 233 -5.76 -1.80 8.56
C THR A 233 -6.37 -0.41 8.34
N LEU A 234 -6.00 0.30 7.27
CA LEU A 234 -6.57 1.60 6.91
C LEU A 234 -7.98 1.48 6.31
N LEU A 235 -8.36 0.26 5.89
CA LEU A 235 -9.68 -0.07 5.35
C LEU A 235 -10.47 -0.96 6.34
N LYS A 236 -10.07 -0.98 7.62
CA LYS A 236 -10.75 -1.75 8.67
C LYS A 236 -12.20 -1.29 8.80
N GLY A 237 -13.12 -2.25 8.91
CA GLY A 237 -14.57 -1.97 8.94
C GLY A 237 -15.19 -1.69 7.57
N MET A 238 -14.39 -1.63 6.50
CA MET A 238 -14.89 -1.48 5.13
C MET A 238 -14.68 -2.73 4.28
N LEU A 239 -13.62 -3.50 4.53
CA LEU A 239 -13.36 -4.75 3.82
C LEU A 239 -14.18 -5.91 4.40
N LYS A 240 -14.56 -6.86 3.54
CA LYS A 240 -15.16 -8.13 3.96
C LYS A 240 -14.13 -8.98 4.74
N PRO A 241 -14.52 -9.70 5.81
CA PRO A 241 -13.59 -10.36 6.73
C PRO A 241 -12.60 -11.34 6.07
N GLU A 242 -13.03 -12.06 5.05
CA GLU A 242 -12.23 -13.02 4.29
C GLU A 242 -11.03 -12.38 3.58
N TYR A 243 -11.14 -11.12 3.19
CA TYR A 243 -10.05 -10.37 2.56
C TYR A 243 -9.19 -9.62 3.59
N ILE A 244 -9.61 -9.53 4.86
CA ILE A 244 -8.79 -8.98 5.95
C ILE A 244 -7.91 -10.08 6.57
N ASN A 245 -8.43 -11.30 6.66
CA ASN A 245 -7.77 -12.41 7.34
C ASN A 245 -6.40 -12.71 6.73
N LYS A 246 -5.34 -12.62 7.56
CA LYS A 246 -3.95 -12.78 7.12
C LYS A 246 -3.68 -14.19 6.62
N ASP A 247 -4.12 -15.23 7.33
CA ASP A 247 -3.83 -16.62 6.99
C ASP A 247 -4.51 -17.06 5.69
N LYS A 248 -5.70 -16.51 5.42
CA LYS A 248 -6.43 -16.74 4.17
C LYS A 248 -5.76 -16.09 2.96
N ASN A 249 -5.12 -14.94 3.15
CA ASN A 249 -4.46 -14.16 2.09
C ASN A 249 -2.93 -14.17 2.22
N LYS A 250 -2.39 -15.18 2.93
CA LYS A 250 -0.95 -15.39 3.02
C LYS A 250 -0.51 -16.08 1.74
N ASN A 251 0.43 -15.45 1.04
CA ASN A 251 0.98 -16.03 -0.17
C ASN A 251 1.67 -17.37 0.14
N GLU A 252 1.47 -18.36 -0.72
CA GLU A 252 2.12 -19.67 -0.61
C GLU A 252 3.63 -19.56 -0.74
N LYS A 253 4.12 -18.58 -1.52
CA LYS A 253 5.53 -18.21 -1.54
C LYS A 253 5.80 -16.98 -0.70
N LYS A 254 7.01 -16.94 -0.14
CA LYS A 254 7.52 -15.75 0.54
C LYS A 254 7.63 -14.62 -0.48
N GLU A 255 6.82 -13.59 -0.31
CA GLU A 255 6.78 -12.49 -1.27
C GLU A 255 8.13 -11.77 -1.29
N PRO A 256 8.68 -11.44 -2.48
CA PRO A 256 9.75 -10.47 -2.55
C PRO A 256 9.25 -9.18 -1.92
N ILE A 257 10.04 -8.64 -0.99
CA ILE A 257 9.74 -7.36 -0.34
C ILE A 257 9.70 -6.31 -1.46
N PRO A 258 8.58 -5.58 -1.68
CA PRO A 258 8.51 -4.54 -2.69
C PRO A 258 9.77 -3.68 -2.71
N THR A 259 10.37 -3.51 -3.90
CA THR A 259 11.54 -2.66 -4.14
C THR A 259 11.21 -1.15 -4.09
N ARG A 260 9.94 -0.78 -3.92
CA ARG A 260 9.50 0.59 -3.62
C ARG A 260 9.29 0.73 -2.11
N LYS A 261 9.85 1.80 -1.50
CA LYS A 261 9.89 2.08 -0.05
C LYS A 261 8.65 1.54 0.70
N ILE A 262 8.78 0.34 1.26
CA ILE A 262 7.91 -0.08 2.34
C ILE A 262 8.27 0.80 3.53
N VAL A 263 7.33 1.62 4.00
CA VAL A 263 7.42 2.19 5.34
C VAL A 263 7.32 1.02 6.33
N LYS A 264 8.47 0.42 6.65
CA LYS A 264 8.62 -0.51 7.75
C LYS A 264 8.54 0.30 9.04
N LEU A 265 7.47 0.11 9.79
CA LEU A 265 7.48 0.48 11.21
C LEU A 265 8.51 -0.42 11.92
N PRO A 266 9.27 0.11 12.90
CA PRO A 266 10.17 -0.71 13.70
C PRO A 266 9.39 -1.86 14.37
N LYS A 267 10.07 -3.00 14.58
CA LYS A 267 9.51 -4.13 15.34
C LYS A 267 8.98 -3.61 16.67
N GLN A 268 7.76 -4.02 17.06
CA GLN A 268 7.24 -3.84 18.42
C GLN A 268 8.35 -4.16 19.41
N SER A 269 8.66 -3.24 20.32
CA SER A 269 9.66 -3.53 21.35
C SER A 269 9.16 -4.69 22.20
N THR A 270 10.06 -5.60 22.54
CA THR A 270 9.78 -6.66 23.51
C THR A 270 9.97 -6.07 24.90
N PHE A 271 8.89 -5.65 25.55
CA PHE A 271 8.90 -5.23 26.97
C PHE A 271 8.62 -6.43 27.89
N ASN A 272 9.12 -6.37 29.12
CA ASN A 272 8.91 -7.38 30.15
C ASN A 272 7.80 -6.91 31.12
N PRO A 273 6.63 -7.56 31.17
CA PRO A 273 5.54 -7.15 32.06
C PRO A 273 5.90 -7.24 33.56
N ASN A 274 6.96 -7.97 33.93
CA ASN A 274 7.38 -8.13 35.33
C ASN A 274 8.33 -7.01 35.81
N GLN A 275 8.92 -6.24 34.89
CA GLN A 275 9.81 -5.12 35.24
C GLN A 275 9.02 -3.81 35.35
N LYS A 276 9.52 -2.86 36.14
CA LYS A 276 8.92 -1.52 36.26
C LYS A 276 8.90 -0.86 34.88
N ALA A 277 7.86 -0.09 34.59
CA ALA A 277 7.71 0.60 33.32
C ALA A 277 7.10 1.98 33.51
N ILE A 278 7.41 2.89 32.60
CA ILE A 278 6.95 4.29 32.63
C ILE A 278 6.88 4.81 31.20
N ALA A 279 5.93 5.71 30.92
CA ALA A 279 5.87 6.46 29.67
C ALA A 279 6.33 7.90 29.90
N LEU A 280 7.51 8.24 29.39
CA LEU A 280 7.93 9.63 29.27
C LEU A 280 7.27 10.22 28.04
N THR A 281 6.61 11.36 28.21
CA THR A 281 5.89 12.03 27.11
C THR A 281 6.30 13.49 26.98
N PHE A 282 6.37 13.97 25.74
CA PHE A 282 6.86 15.29 25.42
C PHE A 282 5.88 16.03 24.51
N ASP A 283 5.43 17.19 24.94
CA ASP A 283 4.43 18.01 24.25
C ASP A 283 5.07 19.24 23.57
N ASP A 284 4.33 19.85 22.65
CA ASP A 284 4.63 21.07 21.89
C ASP A 284 5.70 20.99 20.80
N GLY A 285 6.47 19.91 20.75
CA GLY A 285 7.47 19.69 19.72
C GLY A 285 6.91 19.48 18.30
N PRO A 286 7.80 19.23 17.33
CA PRO A 286 9.25 19.15 17.49
C PRO A 286 9.95 20.52 17.63
N ASN A 287 11.09 20.54 18.31
CA ASN A 287 12.10 21.60 18.28
C ASN A 287 13.47 20.95 17.98
N PRO A 288 14.10 21.20 16.82
CA PRO A 288 15.29 20.47 16.40
C PRO A 288 16.44 20.41 17.42
N SER A 289 16.72 21.48 18.17
CA SER A 289 17.83 21.49 19.12
C SER A 289 17.55 20.61 20.35
N THR A 290 16.38 20.76 20.95
CA THR A 290 16.00 20.10 22.21
C THR A 290 15.44 18.70 21.99
N THR A 291 14.62 18.48 20.96
CA THR A 291 14.10 17.15 20.59
C THR A 291 15.25 16.20 20.26
N SER A 292 16.24 16.61 19.45
CA SER A 292 17.39 15.77 19.10
C SER A 292 18.20 15.33 20.33
N LYS A 293 18.33 16.22 21.32
CA LYS A 293 19.02 15.93 22.57
C LYS A 293 18.31 14.83 23.37
N ILE A 294 16.99 14.91 23.46
CA ILE A 294 16.15 13.90 24.12
C ILE A 294 16.22 12.56 23.37
N LEU A 295 16.09 12.58 22.04
CA LEU A 295 16.22 11.38 21.20
C LEU A 295 17.57 10.69 21.38
N THR A 296 18.65 11.47 21.50
CA THR A 296 19.99 10.94 21.78
C THR A 296 20.04 10.26 23.15
N ALA A 297 19.49 10.87 24.20
CA ALA A 297 19.44 10.27 25.53
C ALA A 297 18.63 8.96 25.56
N LEU A 298 17.46 8.94 24.89
CA LEU A 298 16.62 7.74 24.75
C LEU A 298 17.39 6.61 24.06
N LYS A 299 18.05 6.91 22.93
CA LYS A 299 18.85 5.94 22.18
C LYS A 299 20.00 5.36 23.02
N VAL A 300 20.75 6.19 23.73
CA VAL A 300 21.87 5.77 24.59
C VAL A 300 21.39 4.82 25.69
N ASN A 301 20.21 5.10 26.27
CA ASN A 301 19.64 4.31 27.36
C ASN A 301 18.71 3.20 26.88
N LYS A 302 18.62 2.95 25.55
CA LYS A 302 17.75 1.93 24.94
C LYS A 302 16.28 2.07 25.34
N GLY A 303 15.83 3.31 25.55
CA GLY A 303 14.46 3.64 25.92
C GLY A 303 13.69 4.25 24.75
N HIS A 304 12.37 4.25 24.86
CA HIS A 304 11.46 4.96 23.98
C HIS A 304 10.62 5.97 24.76
N ALA A 305 10.05 6.93 24.05
CA ALA A 305 9.13 7.93 24.57
C ALA A 305 7.98 8.18 23.59
N THR A 306 7.01 9.01 23.98
CA THR A 306 5.93 9.48 23.10
C THR A 306 5.97 10.99 22.94
N PHE A 307 6.01 11.47 21.71
CA PHE A 307 6.07 12.89 21.40
C PHE A 307 4.70 13.35 20.88
N PHE A 308 3.95 14.12 21.66
CA PHE A 308 2.70 14.74 21.24
C PHE A 308 3.02 16.04 20.50
N VAL A 309 3.02 15.97 19.16
CA VAL A 309 3.53 17.06 18.34
C VAL A 309 2.43 18.00 17.87
N LEU A 310 2.77 19.27 17.75
CA LEU A 310 1.94 20.26 17.09
C LEU A 310 2.05 20.12 15.58
N GLY A 311 0.90 20.09 14.88
CA GLY A 311 0.86 20.03 13.42
C GLY A 311 1.66 21.16 12.77
N SER A 312 1.50 22.40 13.27
CA SER A 312 2.25 23.56 12.79
C SER A 312 3.77 23.38 12.86
N ARG A 313 4.30 22.76 13.92
CA ARG A 313 5.73 22.48 14.05
C ARG A 313 6.16 21.28 13.23
N GLY A 314 5.34 20.23 13.19
CA GLY A 314 5.55 19.06 12.34
C GLY A 314 5.66 19.42 10.86
N GLN A 315 4.93 20.44 10.41
CA GLN A 315 5.01 20.97 9.05
C GLN A 315 6.35 21.64 8.76
N TYR A 316 6.94 22.35 9.72
CA TYR A 316 8.25 22.99 9.57
C TYR A 316 9.41 22.01 9.73
N TYR A 317 9.25 20.97 10.54
CA TYR A 317 10.31 20.00 10.85
C TYR A 317 9.90 18.55 10.55
N PRO A 318 9.54 18.22 9.29
CA PRO A 318 9.10 16.88 8.92
C PRO A 318 10.19 15.82 9.12
N ASP A 319 11.46 16.19 8.92
CA ASP A 319 12.59 15.29 9.15
C ASP A 319 12.72 14.87 10.62
N MET A 320 12.41 15.78 11.55
CA MET A 320 12.41 15.47 12.98
C MET A 320 11.31 14.46 13.32
N LEU A 321 10.12 14.56 12.72
CA LEU A 321 9.06 13.55 12.90
C LEU A 321 9.50 12.16 12.40
N ASN A 322 10.21 12.12 11.29
CA ASN A 322 10.79 10.89 10.76
C ASN A 322 11.89 10.33 11.69
N GLU A 323 12.75 11.18 12.25
CA GLU A 323 13.79 10.79 13.21
C GLU A 323 13.22 10.23 14.51
N ILE A 324 12.21 10.91 15.09
CA ILE A 324 11.48 10.42 16.26
C ILE A 324 11.00 8.99 15.99
N ARG A 325 10.42 8.73 14.80
CA ARG A 325 9.92 7.39 14.44
C ARG A 325 11.01 6.37 14.18
N LYS A 326 12.06 6.73 13.45
CA LYS A 326 13.21 5.84 13.21
C LYS A 326 13.89 5.41 14.50
N GLY A 327 13.84 6.25 15.54
CA GLY A 327 14.36 5.96 16.88
C GLY A 327 13.51 4.99 17.72
N GLY A 328 12.39 4.48 17.21
CA GLY A 328 11.52 3.54 17.94
C GLY A 328 10.50 4.20 18.88
N ASN A 329 10.50 5.54 18.98
CA ASN A 329 9.53 6.29 19.78
C ASN A 329 8.13 6.23 19.16
N GLU A 330 7.14 6.79 19.84
CA GLU A 330 5.78 7.02 19.34
C GLU A 330 5.54 8.52 19.07
N ILE A 331 4.68 8.86 18.10
CA ILE A 331 4.19 10.24 17.91
C ILE A 331 2.70 10.26 18.25
N GLY A 332 2.31 11.13 19.17
CA GLY A 332 0.92 11.48 19.42
C GLY A 332 0.55 12.80 18.72
N ASN A 333 -0.75 13.07 18.64
CA ASN A 333 -1.28 14.31 18.08
C ASN A 333 -1.54 15.32 19.20
N HIS A 334 -1.09 16.56 19.05
CA HIS A 334 -1.29 17.63 20.04
C HIS A 334 -2.03 18.86 19.49
N SER A 335 -2.93 18.68 18.52
CA SER A 335 -3.57 19.75 17.73
C SER A 335 -2.61 20.45 16.76
N TYR A 336 -3.12 21.38 15.95
CA TYR A 336 -2.31 22.03 14.93
C TYR A 336 -1.52 23.21 15.50
N ASN A 337 -2.17 24.13 16.22
CA ASN A 337 -1.53 25.33 16.76
C ASN A 337 -1.86 25.61 18.24
N HIS A 338 -2.10 24.54 19.01
CA HIS A 338 -2.28 24.58 20.47
C HIS A 338 -3.49 25.40 21.00
N PRO A 339 -4.68 25.43 20.35
CA PRO A 339 -5.83 26.09 20.94
C PRO A 339 -6.48 25.21 22.01
N LEU A 340 -7.15 25.84 22.98
CA LEU A 340 -8.05 25.14 23.89
C LEU A 340 -9.29 24.68 23.11
N LEU A 341 -9.36 23.39 22.77
CA LEU A 341 -10.36 22.86 21.84
C LEU A 341 -11.82 23.06 22.29
N THR A 342 -12.07 23.07 23.60
CA THR A 342 -13.41 23.29 24.17
C THR A 342 -13.95 24.71 23.95
N ARG A 343 -13.11 25.66 23.51
CA ARG A 343 -13.51 27.02 23.14
C ARG A 343 -13.74 27.20 21.64
N LEU A 344 -13.53 26.15 20.85
CA LEU A 344 -13.72 26.17 19.41
C LEU A 344 -15.06 25.54 19.03
N PRO A 345 -15.69 25.97 17.92
CA PRO A 345 -16.72 25.18 17.27
C PRO A 345 -16.19 23.77 16.98
N LEU A 346 -17.01 22.74 17.19
CA LEU A 346 -16.61 21.33 17.05
C LEU A 346 -15.87 21.05 15.72
N LYS A 347 -16.36 21.59 14.61
CA LYS A 347 -15.73 21.44 13.29
C LYS A 347 -14.29 21.98 13.25
N GLN A 348 -14.02 23.09 13.93
CA GLN A 348 -12.67 23.65 14.03
C GLN A 348 -11.79 22.82 14.96
N ALA A 349 -12.34 22.32 16.07
CA ALA A 349 -11.63 21.41 16.97
C ALA A 349 -11.23 20.10 16.26
N VAL A 350 -12.12 19.51 15.48
CA VAL A 350 -11.82 18.32 14.66
C VAL A 350 -10.75 18.64 13.62
N LYS A 351 -10.86 19.78 12.92
CA LYS A 351 -9.88 20.20 11.91
C LYS A 351 -8.47 20.32 12.48
N GLN A 352 -8.32 20.84 13.69
CA GLN A 352 -7.02 20.93 14.40
C GLN A 352 -6.34 19.56 14.53
N VAL A 353 -7.12 18.53 14.83
CA VAL A 353 -6.63 17.16 14.97
C VAL A 353 -6.36 16.55 13.60
N GLU A 354 -7.29 16.68 12.64
CA GLU A 354 -7.17 16.11 11.29
C GLU A 354 -5.98 16.68 10.50
N ASP A 355 -5.77 17.99 10.51
CA ASP A 355 -4.63 18.63 9.85
C ASP A 355 -3.31 18.07 10.41
N THR A 356 -3.26 17.89 11.73
CA THR A 356 -2.09 17.35 12.43
C THR A 356 -1.88 15.87 12.11
N GLN A 357 -2.94 15.06 12.03
CA GLN A 357 -2.86 13.67 11.57
C GLN A 357 -2.21 13.59 10.18
N GLN A 358 -2.67 14.41 9.24
CA GLN A 358 -2.16 14.42 7.87
C GLN A 358 -0.68 14.81 7.80
N ILE A 359 -0.27 15.81 8.58
CA ILE A 359 1.13 16.27 8.64
C ILE A 359 2.03 15.16 9.19
N ILE A 360 1.63 14.53 10.28
CA ILE A 360 2.41 13.46 10.91
C ILE A 360 2.50 12.25 9.98
N GLU A 361 1.38 11.84 9.37
CA GLU A 361 1.34 10.73 8.43
C GLU A 361 2.20 11.00 7.20
N LYS A 362 2.14 12.21 6.64
CA LYS A 362 2.97 12.62 5.49
C LYS A 362 4.46 12.60 5.83
N ALA A 363 4.86 13.07 7.01
CA ALA A 363 6.27 13.21 7.39
C ALA A 363 6.90 11.88 7.85
N SER A 364 6.15 11.05 8.57
CA SER A 364 6.69 9.87 9.26
C SER A 364 6.13 8.53 8.76
N GLY A 365 5.08 8.53 7.93
CA GLY A 365 4.36 7.33 7.50
C GLY A 365 3.62 6.61 8.65
N PHE A 366 3.42 7.31 9.77
CA PHE A 366 2.73 6.84 10.96
C PHE A 366 1.49 7.70 11.20
N THR A 367 0.35 7.06 11.42
CA THR A 367 -0.89 7.72 11.81
C THR A 367 -1.03 7.58 13.34
N PRO A 368 -0.97 8.69 14.10
CA PRO A 368 -1.16 8.62 15.54
C PRO A 368 -2.51 8.01 15.91
N THR A 369 -2.51 7.20 16.96
CA THR A 369 -3.72 6.65 17.62
C THR A 369 -4.05 7.39 18.91
N HIS A 370 -3.05 8.08 19.49
CA HIS A 370 -3.17 8.86 20.71
C HIS A 370 -3.26 10.35 20.39
N PHE A 371 -4.21 11.01 21.04
CA PHE A 371 -4.40 12.45 21.02
C PHE A 371 -4.26 12.99 22.44
N ARG A 372 -3.49 14.06 22.62
CA ARG A 372 -3.45 14.81 23.87
C ARG A 372 -4.03 16.19 23.63
N PRO A 373 -5.17 16.54 24.23
CA PRO A 373 -5.73 17.88 24.08
C PRO A 373 -4.82 18.92 24.73
N PRO A 374 -4.55 20.05 24.06
CA PRO A 374 -3.89 21.19 24.69
C PRO A 374 -4.54 21.54 26.03
N TYR A 375 -3.71 21.79 27.05
CA TYR A 375 -4.14 22.09 28.42
C TYR A 375 -4.96 20.99 29.10
N GLY A 376 -5.03 19.77 28.54
CA GLY A 376 -5.92 18.71 29.00
C GLY A 376 -7.40 18.96 28.69
N GLY A 377 -7.73 20.05 27.97
CA GLY A 377 -9.10 20.51 27.78
C GLY A 377 -9.83 19.78 26.65
N THR A 378 -10.67 18.81 27.01
CA THR A 378 -11.57 18.12 26.08
C THR A 378 -12.96 17.91 26.68
N ASN A 379 -13.92 17.46 25.86
CA ASN A 379 -15.25 17.04 26.29
C ASN A 379 -15.72 15.83 25.47
N GLN A 380 -16.85 15.23 25.85
CA GLN A 380 -17.38 14.04 25.19
C GLN A 380 -17.60 14.25 23.69
N GLN A 381 -18.16 15.40 23.31
CA GLN A 381 -18.45 15.73 21.91
C GLN A 381 -17.17 15.76 21.05
N ILE A 382 -16.09 16.35 21.56
CA ILE A 382 -14.78 16.36 20.88
C ILE A 382 -14.22 14.94 20.80
N ASN A 383 -14.23 14.19 21.91
CA ASN A 383 -13.65 12.85 21.98
C ASN A 383 -14.32 11.87 21.00
N GLU A 384 -15.65 11.94 20.88
CA GLU A 384 -16.41 11.12 19.94
C GLU A 384 -16.11 11.48 18.48
N ALA A 385 -15.88 12.76 18.18
CA ALA A 385 -15.67 13.25 16.83
C ALA A 385 -14.26 12.98 16.28
N ILE A 386 -13.23 12.95 17.14
CA ILE A 386 -11.83 12.79 16.69
C ILE A 386 -11.41 11.33 16.46
N HIS A 387 -12.19 10.36 16.95
CA HIS A 387 -11.91 8.92 16.81
C HIS A 387 -10.48 8.48 17.21
N MET A 388 -9.91 9.15 18.22
CA MET A 388 -8.56 8.87 18.75
C MET A 388 -8.62 8.67 20.26
N LYS A 389 -7.64 7.96 20.82
CA LYS A 389 -7.55 7.74 22.26
C LYS A 389 -7.00 8.99 22.95
N VAL A 390 -7.80 9.60 23.81
CA VAL A 390 -7.35 10.72 24.65
C VAL A 390 -6.34 10.21 25.65
N THR A 391 -5.16 10.83 25.65
CA THR A 391 -4.05 10.49 26.54
C THR A 391 -3.67 11.68 27.37
N LEU A 392 -3.92 11.60 28.67
CA LEU A 392 -3.49 12.61 29.65
C LEU A 392 -2.19 12.14 30.32
N TRP A 393 -1.93 12.63 31.52
CA TRP A 393 -0.73 12.33 32.30
C TRP A 393 -1.11 12.12 33.77
N ASP A 394 -0.22 11.49 34.51
CA ASP A 394 -0.33 11.30 35.95
C ASP A 394 0.59 12.25 36.73
N VAL A 395 1.73 12.61 36.15
CA VAL A 395 2.79 13.41 36.80
C VAL A 395 3.11 14.61 35.91
N ASP A 396 3.01 15.80 36.49
CA ASP A 396 3.32 17.09 35.84
C ASP A 396 4.30 17.88 36.72
N PRO A 397 5.56 18.05 36.29
CA PRO A 397 6.54 18.86 37.02
C PRO A 397 6.37 20.37 36.80
N GLU A 398 5.39 20.81 36.01
CA GLU A 398 5.24 22.19 35.51
C GLU A 398 6.56 22.72 34.91
N ASP A 399 7.24 21.93 34.07
CA ASP A 399 8.51 22.31 33.44
C ASP A 399 8.39 23.56 32.54
N TRP A 400 7.19 23.78 32.00
CA TRP A 400 6.76 24.99 31.31
C TRP A 400 6.72 26.25 32.19
N LYS A 401 6.61 26.09 33.51
CA LYS A 401 6.53 27.18 34.49
C LYS A 401 7.87 27.43 35.17
N TYR A 402 8.50 26.40 35.75
CA TYR A 402 9.68 26.59 36.60
C TYR A 402 10.99 26.74 35.82
N ARG A 403 11.08 26.21 34.59
CA ARG A 403 12.27 26.35 33.73
C ARG A 403 13.58 25.97 34.41
N ASN A 404 13.58 25.00 35.32
CA ASN A 404 14.77 24.61 36.08
C ASN A 404 15.01 23.10 35.96
N SER A 405 16.11 22.71 35.31
CA SER A 405 16.40 21.31 34.99
C SER A 405 16.50 20.42 36.22
N GLN A 406 17.12 20.93 37.30
CA GLN A 406 17.32 20.17 38.53
C GLN A 406 16.01 19.97 39.28
N TYR A 407 15.20 21.04 39.37
CA TYR A 407 13.87 20.97 39.97
C TYR A 407 12.99 19.94 39.25
N VAL A 408 12.90 20.03 37.91
CA VAL A 408 12.07 19.13 37.09
C VAL A 408 12.53 17.68 37.24
N ALA A 409 13.84 17.42 37.18
CA ALA A 409 14.38 16.09 37.37
C ALA A 409 14.08 15.54 38.76
N ASN A 410 14.33 16.33 39.82
CA ASN A 410 14.06 15.93 41.19
C ASN A 410 12.57 15.65 41.42
N TYR A 411 11.68 16.50 40.91
CA TYR A 411 10.24 16.33 41.03
C TYR A 411 9.80 15.00 40.41
N ILE A 412 10.17 14.72 39.15
CA ILE A 412 9.78 13.47 38.49
C ILE A 412 10.35 12.25 39.21
N LEU A 413 11.64 12.27 39.55
CA LEU A 413 12.31 11.13 40.21
C LEU A 413 11.76 10.82 41.61
N THR A 414 11.10 11.78 42.26
CA THR A 414 10.50 11.60 43.60
C THR A 414 9.02 11.25 43.56
N HIS A 415 8.28 11.67 42.51
CA HIS A 415 6.82 11.51 42.45
C HIS A 415 6.37 10.39 41.52
N VAL A 416 7.27 9.84 40.70
CA VAL A 416 6.89 8.82 39.73
C VAL A 416 6.94 7.40 40.29
N SER A 417 5.98 6.59 39.84
CA SER A 417 5.90 5.16 40.13
C SER A 417 5.63 4.36 38.86
N SER A 418 5.80 3.04 38.91
CA SER A 418 5.57 2.16 37.75
C SER A 418 4.14 2.27 37.22
N GLY A 419 3.99 2.26 35.90
CA GLY A 419 2.71 2.39 35.21
C GLY A 419 2.26 3.83 34.97
N LYS A 420 3.07 4.84 35.32
CA LYS A 420 2.69 6.25 35.19
C LYS A 420 3.10 6.86 33.85
N THR A 421 2.33 7.86 33.41
CA THR A 421 2.62 8.71 32.26
C THR A 421 3.08 10.09 32.75
N VAL A 422 4.25 10.55 32.31
CA VAL A 422 4.84 11.83 32.73
C VAL A 422 4.71 12.87 31.64
N LEU A 423 4.19 14.05 31.96
CA LEU A 423 4.16 15.22 31.08
C LEU A 423 5.48 16.00 31.17
N MET A 424 6.05 16.33 30.01
CA MET A 424 7.15 17.29 29.84
C MET A 424 6.96 18.00 28.50
N HIS A 425 7.74 19.05 28.24
CA HIS A 425 7.71 19.79 26.98
C HIS A 425 9.10 19.79 26.33
N ASP A 426 9.24 19.25 25.11
CA ASP A 426 10.55 19.11 24.43
C ASP A 426 10.99 20.37 23.68
N ILE A 427 10.45 21.53 24.01
CA ILE A 427 10.75 22.79 23.33
C ILE A 427 11.67 23.72 24.11
N TYR A 428 12.12 23.29 25.30
CA TYR A 428 12.92 24.08 26.23
C TYR A 428 14.21 23.37 26.61
N ASP A 429 15.33 24.11 26.63
CA ASP A 429 16.64 23.55 26.96
C ASP A 429 16.68 22.96 28.37
N THR A 430 16.00 23.59 29.33
CA THR A 430 15.94 23.13 30.71
C THR A 430 15.15 21.82 30.84
N SER A 431 14.06 21.66 30.10
CA SER A 431 13.32 20.40 29.99
C SER A 431 14.15 19.30 29.31
N ALA A 432 14.85 19.61 28.22
CA ALA A 432 15.71 18.64 27.55
C ALA A 432 16.89 18.20 28.44
N ASN A 433 17.48 19.13 29.20
CA ASN A 433 18.51 18.82 30.19
C ASN A 433 17.99 17.94 31.33
N ALA A 434 16.80 18.24 31.86
CA ALA A 434 16.14 17.40 32.85
C ALA A 434 15.87 16.00 32.30
N ALA A 435 15.34 15.90 31.08
CA ALA A 435 15.01 14.64 30.42
C ALA A 435 16.24 13.73 30.29
N VAL A 436 17.42 14.27 29.94
CA VAL A 436 18.68 13.51 29.90
C VAL A 436 18.98 12.86 31.25
N THR A 437 18.84 13.62 32.35
CA THR A 437 19.05 13.12 33.71
C THR A 437 17.98 12.08 34.09
N ILE A 438 16.71 12.38 33.85
CA ILE A 438 15.56 11.51 34.17
C ILE A 438 15.68 10.16 33.46
N ILE A 439 15.94 10.18 32.15
CA ILE A 439 16.10 8.97 31.32
C ILE A 439 17.20 8.09 31.90
N LYS A 440 18.36 8.69 32.22
CA LYS A 440 19.51 7.98 32.80
C LYS A 440 19.19 7.35 34.15
N GLU A 441 18.61 8.13 35.07
CA GLU A 441 18.37 7.68 36.44
C GLU A 441 17.21 6.66 36.51
N LEU A 442 16.13 6.83 35.76
CA LEU A 442 15.05 5.83 35.69
C LEU A 442 15.54 4.51 35.10
N THR A 443 16.37 4.56 34.04
CA THR A 443 16.98 3.36 33.44
C THR A 443 17.86 2.63 34.47
N LYS A 444 18.70 3.36 35.23
CA LYS A 444 19.49 2.78 36.33
C LYS A 444 18.64 2.15 37.43
N GLN A 445 17.49 2.75 37.73
CA GLN A 445 16.53 2.22 38.70
C GLN A 445 15.73 1.01 38.18
N GLY A 446 16.01 0.54 36.95
CA GLY A 446 15.37 -0.63 36.35
C GLY A 446 13.98 -0.36 35.77
N TYR A 447 13.66 0.89 35.44
CA TYR A 447 12.46 1.19 34.65
C TYR A 447 12.71 0.92 33.16
N GLN A 448 11.72 0.31 32.52
CA GLN A 448 11.57 0.31 31.08
C GLN A 448 10.92 1.62 30.65
N LEU A 449 11.60 2.37 29.80
CA LEU A 449 11.07 3.59 29.20
C LEU A 449 10.30 3.19 27.93
N LEU A 450 8.98 3.16 28.05
CA LEU A 450 8.07 2.67 27.03
C LEU A 450 7.35 3.83 26.33
N THR A 451 6.86 3.59 25.12
CA THR A 451 5.85 4.49 24.54
C THR A 451 4.51 4.37 25.30
N VAL A 452 3.57 5.27 25.06
CA VAL A 452 2.23 5.20 25.69
C VAL A 452 1.53 3.90 25.29
N SER A 453 1.52 3.57 23.99
CA SER A 453 0.95 2.32 23.49
C SER A 453 1.59 1.09 24.13
N GLU A 454 2.92 1.08 24.29
CA GLU A 454 3.64 -0.02 24.93
C GLU A 454 3.33 -0.13 26.43
N LEU A 455 3.21 1.00 27.13
CA LEU A 455 2.83 1.04 28.55
C LEU A 455 1.41 0.49 28.76
N GLU A 456 0.49 0.78 27.85
CA GLU A 456 -0.87 0.24 27.90
C GLU A 456 -0.88 -1.29 27.73
N GLN A 457 -0.13 -1.81 26.76
CA GLN A 457 0.03 -3.26 26.59
C GLN A 457 0.69 -3.90 27.81
N TRP A 458 1.72 -3.26 28.38
CA TRP A 458 2.35 -3.69 29.63
C TRP A 458 1.35 -3.75 30.79
N LYS A 459 0.44 -2.79 30.91
CA LYS A 459 -0.63 -2.81 31.93
C LYS A 459 -1.59 -3.97 31.71
N GLU A 460 -2.07 -4.16 30.48
CA GLU A 460 -2.99 -5.25 30.13
C GLU A 460 -2.42 -6.64 30.43
N GLU A 461 -1.15 -6.87 30.12
CA GLU A 461 -0.48 -8.15 30.39
C GLU A 461 -0.34 -8.43 31.89
N ARG A 462 -0.09 -7.39 32.71
CA ARG A 462 -0.03 -7.53 34.16
C ARG A 462 -1.39 -7.86 34.77
N THR A 463 -2.46 -7.18 34.34
CA THR A 463 -3.82 -7.45 34.82
C THR A 463 -4.24 -8.88 34.52
N LYS A 464 -4.02 -9.37 33.29
CA LYS A 464 -4.32 -10.77 32.92
C LYS A 464 -3.57 -11.78 33.79
N LYS A 465 -2.31 -11.48 34.13
CA LYS A 465 -1.49 -12.35 34.98
C LYS A 465 -1.97 -12.35 36.43
N GLU A 466 -2.41 -11.20 36.95
CA GLU A 466 -2.99 -11.09 38.29
C GLU A 466 -4.34 -11.82 38.40
N GLU A 467 -5.14 -11.82 37.33
CA GLU A 467 -6.39 -12.58 37.23
C GLU A 467 -6.15 -14.10 37.14
N LEU A 468 -5.10 -14.55 36.44
CA LEU A 468 -4.74 -15.97 36.34
C LEU A 468 -4.13 -16.56 37.64
N ASN A 469 -3.66 -15.70 38.54
CA ASN A 469 -3.06 -16.09 39.82
C ASN A 469 -4.03 -15.95 41.02
N LYS A 470 -5.27 -15.50 40.76
CA LYS A 470 -6.39 -15.50 41.70
C LYS A 470 -7.28 -16.71 41.41
#